data_AF-A0A9E5C916-F1
#
_entry.id   AF-A0A9E5C916-F1
#
_cell.length_a   1.000
_cell.length_b   1.000
_cell.length_c   1.000
_cell.angle_alpha   90.00
_cell.angle_beta   90.00
_cell.angle_gamma   90.00
#
_symmetry.space_group_name_H-M   'P 1'
#
loop_
_entity.id
_entity.type
_entity.pdbx_description
1 polymer ?
#
loop_
_entity_poly.entity_id
_entity_poly.type
_entity_poly.pdbx_seq_one_letter_code
_entity_poly.pdbx_strand_id
1 'polypeptide(L)'
;MPIGDAAWLAQTQEPTLEPDLPICDPHHHFWVHRPEPPAYQRYLLAELAADINSGHNVRSTVFIEVRCEYRTDGPEELRPVGEVEYVQKLADESSSGTYGPARAAAAIIGRADLKLGERVRPVLEALQAASPNRFRGIRHSVGWDPSPEVVDREIQGALATDGYRAGARVLAEMGFLLENSLYFPQ
;
A
#
# COMPACT_ATOMS: atom_id res chain seq x y z
N MET A 1 -3.72 29.36 -7.02
CA MET A 1 -4.28 28.00 -7.03
C MET A 1 -3.49 27.17 -6.04
N PRO A 2 -4.15 26.47 -5.09
CA PRO A 2 -3.51 25.46 -4.27
C PRO A 2 -2.71 24.47 -5.12
N ILE A 3 -1.49 24.14 -4.70
CA ILE A 3 -0.69 23.10 -5.37
C ILE A 3 -1.43 21.77 -5.19
N GLY A 4 -1.58 21.02 -6.28
CA GLY A 4 -2.24 19.71 -6.28
C GLY A 4 -3.75 19.73 -6.45
N ASP A 5 -4.42 20.89 -6.61
CA ASP A 5 -5.83 20.86 -7.01
C ASP A 5 -5.99 20.51 -8.51
N ALA A 6 -7.22 20.25 -8.95
CA ALA A 6 -7.50 19.89 -10.34
C ALA A 6 -7.12 21.01 -11.33
N ALA A 7 -7.20 22.28 -10.92
CA ALA A 7 -6.83 23.41 -11.77
C ALA A 7 -5.31 23.54 -11.91
N TRP A 8 -4.55 23.19 -10.88
CA TRP A 8 -3.11 23.06 -10.91
C TRP A 8 -2.67 21.89 -11.80
N LEU A 9 -3.26 20.70 -11.66
CA LEU A 9 -2.96 19.55 -12.53
C LEU A 9 -3.21 19.84 -14.01
N ALA A 10 -4.29 20.57 -14.33
CA ALA A 10 -4.67 20.88 -15.71
C ALA A 10 -3.76 21.92 -16.39
N GLN A 11 -2.76 22.48 -15.71
CA GLN A 11 -1.86 23.48 -16.29
C GLN A 11 -0.98 22.92 -17.41
N THR A 12 -0.72 21.61 -17.42
CA THR A 12 0.13 20.97 -18.44
C THR A 12 -0.44 19.59 -18.75
N GLN A 13 -0.81 19.40 -20.02
CA GLN A 13 -1.29 18.12 -20.52
C GLN A 13 -0.24 17.55 -21.47
N GLU A 14 0.24 16.35 -21.17
CA GLU A 14 1.19 15.62 -22.01
C GLU A 14 0.45 14.56 -22.83
N PRO A 15 0.86 14.30 -24.08
CA PRO A 15 0.28 13.22 -24.87
C PRO A 15 0.63 11.85 -24.27
N THR A 16 -0.34 10.94 -24.23
CA THR A 16 -0.11 9.55 -23.82
C THR A 16 0.88 8.88 -24.79
N LEU A 17 1.99 8.39 -24.24
CA LEU A 17 2.96 7.59 -24.99
C LEU A 17 2.54 6.12 -24.95
N GLU A 18 2.66 5.45 -26.10
CA GLU A 18 2.34 4.02 -26.27
C GLU A 18 1.00 3.62 -25.63
N PRO A 19 -0.12 4.26 -26.05
CA PRO A 19 -1.41 4.12 -25.38
C PRO A 19 -1.93 2.67 -25.35
N ASP A 20 -1.46 1.80 -26.23
CA ASP A 20 -1.85 0.38 -26.27
C ASP A 20 -0.99 -0.53 -25.39
N LEU A 21 0.15 -0.06 -24.87
CA LEU A 21 1.05 -0.86 -24.04
C LEU A 21 0.36 -1.21 -22.71
N PRO A 22 0.14 -2.51 -22.40
CA PRO A 22 -0.50 -2.89 -21.15
C PRO A 22 0.42 -2.61 -19.96
N ILE A 23 -0.09 -1.85 -18.99
CA ILE A 23 0.65 -1.43 -17.80
C ILE A 23 0.05 -2.09 -16.56
N CYS A 24 0.92 -2.59 -15.69
CA CYS A 24 0.59 -2.82 -14.28
C CYS A 24 1.20 -1.69 -13.48
N ASP A 25 0.38 -0.91 -12.78
CA ASP A 25 0.86 0.05 -11.79
C ASP A 25 1.23 -0.71 -10.50
N PRO A 26 2.52 -0.87 -10.17
CA PRO A 26 2.94 -1.71 -9.07
C PRO A 26 2.79 -1.01 -7.70
N HIS A 27 2.36 0.25 -7.65
CA HIS A 27 2.32 1.00 -6.39
C HIS A 27 1.29 2.12 -6.43
N HIS A 28 0.13 1.86 -5.84
CA HIS A 28 -0.79 2.92 -5.44
C HIS A 28 -1.28 2.71 -4.00
N HIS A 29 -2.02 3.69 -3.51
CA HIS A 29 -2.60 3.70 -2.16
C HIS A 29 -4.08 4.06 -2.25
N PHE A 30 -4.84 3.74 -1.20
CA PHE A 30 -6.20 4.22 -0.97
C PHE A 30 -6.31 4.81 0.42
N TRP A 31 -7.09 5.88 0.58
CA TRP A 31 -7.41 6.44 1.88
C TRP A 31 -8.76 7.16 1.86
N VAL A 32 -9.51 7.01 2.95
CA VAL A 32 -10.77 7.73 3.17
C VAL A 32 -10.50 9.17 3.59
N HIS A 33 -9.48 9.37 4.42
CA HIS A 33 -9.06 10.66 4.89
C HIS A 33 -7.54 10.71 5.09
N ARG A 34 -6.91 11.80 4.62
CA ARG A 34 -5.55 12.21 4.99
C ARG A 34 -5.59 13.66 5.45
N PRO A 35 -4.79 14.02 6.49
CA PRO A 35 -4.76 15.38 6.99
C PRO A 35 -4.16 16.35 5.97
N GLU A 36 -3.12 15.90 5.26
CA GLU A 36 -2.37 16.71 4.30
C GLU A 36 -1.93 15.86 3.08
N PRO A 37 -1.78 16.49 1.90
CA PRO A 37 -2.10 17.90 1.62
C PRO A 37 -3.63 18.18 1.60
N PRO A 38 -4.06 19.46 1.65
CA PRO A 38 -5.49 19.81 1.57
C PRO A 38 -6.15 19.38 0.26
N ALA A 39 -5.39 19.37 -0.83
CA ALA A 39 -5.75 18.64 -2.03
C ALA A 39 -5.46 17.14 -1.81
N TYR A 40 -6.33 16.23 -2.26
CA TYR A 40 -6.20 14.78 -2.08
C TYR A 40 -6.39 14.25 -0.65
N GLN A 41 -7.24 14.88 0.15
CA GLN A 41 -7.62 14.32 1.45
C GLN A 41 -8.36 12.98 1.33
N ARG A 42 -8.89 12.62 0.17
CA ARG A 42 -9.50 11.31 -0.13
C ARG A 42 -8.96 10.79 -1.45
N TYR A 43 -8.69 9.48 -1.51
CA TYR A 43 -8.32 8.80 -2.74
C TYR A 43 -8.84 7.36 -2.69
N LEU A 44 -9.94 7.11 -3.42
CA LEU A 44 -10.59 5.79 -3.52
C LEU A 44 -10.79 5.45 -5.01
N LEU A 45 -11.67 4.49 -5.32
CA LEU A 45 -11.87 3.99 -6.67
C LEU A 45 -12.22 5.07 -7.70
N ALA A 46 -13.04 6.06 -7.33
CA ALA A 46 -13.42 7.14 -8.25
C ALA A 46 -12.21 8.00 -8.65
N GLU A 47 -11.35 8.35 -7.70
CA GLU A 47 -10.12 9.09 -7.97
C GLU A 47 -9.14 8.26 -8.79
N LEU A 48 -8.88 7.01 -8.37
CA LEU A 48 -8.00 6.11 -9.11
C LEU A 48 -8.48 5.91 -10.55
N ALA A 49 -9.79 5.70 -10.75
CA ALA A 49 -10.38 5.52 -12.07
C ALA A 49 -10.23 6.76 -12.96
N ALA A 50 -10.31 7.97 -12.39
CA ALA A 50 -10.06 9.19 -13.14
C ALA A 50 -8.61 9.24 -13.65
N ASP A 51 -7.65 8.79 -12.84
CA ASP A 51 -6.23 8.79 -13.20
C ASP A 51 -5.89 7.66 -14.20
N ILE A 52 -6.28 6.42 -13.92
CA ILE A 52 -5.84 5.25 -14.71
C ILE A 52 -6.61 5.08 -16.03
N ASN A 53 -7.75 5.77 -16.20
CA ASN A 53 -8.48 5.82 -17.46
C ASN A 53 -8.21 7.11 -18.26
N SER A 54 -7.21 7.91 -17.87
CA SER A 54 -6.91 9.21 -18.50
C SER A 54 -6.17 9.10 -19.85
N GLY A 55 -5.71 7.91 -20.23
CA GLY A 55 -5.14 7.66 -21.56
C GLY A 55 -4.26 6.41 -21.62
N HIS A 56 -3.40 6.18 -20.63
CA HIS A 56 -2.54 4.99 -20.59
C HIS A 56 -3.36 3.71 -20.39
N ASN A 57 -2.91 2.60 -21.00
CA ASN A 57 -3.55 1.30 -20.90
C ASN A 57 -3.18 0.56 -19.60
N VAL A 58 -3.55 1.13 -18.46
CA VAL A 58 -3.41 0.49 -17.14
C VAL A 58 -4.43 -0.64 -17.02
N ARG A 59 -3.95 -1.87 -16.80
CA ARG A 59 -4.79 -3.08 -16.69
C ARG A 59 -4.99 -3.54 -15.26
N SER A 60 -4.04 -3.24 -14.40
CA SER A 60 -4.08 -3.65 -13.00
C SER A 60 -3.23 -2.73 -12.14
N THR A 61 -3.56 -2.66 -10.85
CA THR A 61 -2.76 -1.94 -9.87
C THR A 61 -2.43 -2.83 -8.67
N VAL A 62 -1.38 -2.49 -7.93
CA VAL A 62 -1.04 -3.13 -6.64
C VAL A 62 -1.21 -2.12 -5.52
N PHE A 63 -2.00 -2.46 -4.52
CA PHE A 63 -2.17 -1.61 -3.33
C PHE A 63 -1.03 -1.87 -2.34
N ILE A 64 -0.46 -0.78 -1.82
CA ILE A 64 0.56 -0.80 -0.76
C ILE A 64 -0.01 -0.16 0.52
N GLU A 65 0.24 -0.78 1.67
CA GLU A 65 -0.25 -0.30 2.98
C GLU A 65 0.04 1.18 3.21
N VAL A 66 -0.92 1.83 3.87
CA VAL A 66 -0.84 3.26 4.14
C VAL A 66 -1.44 3.64 5.50
N ARG A 67 -1.75 2.63 6.32
CA ARG A 67 -2.42 2.76 7.62
C ARG A 67 -3.84 3.31 7.51
N CYS A 68 -4.55 3.00 6.42
CA CYS A 68 -5.96 3.34 6.30
C CYS A 68 -6.82 2.22 6.89
N GLU A 69 -7.93 2.58 7.56
CA GLU A 69 -8.94 1.63 8.02
C GLU A 69 -8.40 0.46 8.88
N TYR A 70 -7.37 0.71 9.69
CA TYR A 70 -6.95 -0.26 10.72
C TYR A 70 -8.11 -0.49 11.70
N ARG A 71 -8.23 -1.73 12.20
CA ARG A 71 -9.21 -2.02 13.26
C ARG A 71 -8.92 -1.15 14.48
N THR A 72 -9.98 -0.66 15.11
CA THR A 72 -9.89 0.26 16.25
C THR A 72 -9.79 -0.46 17.59
N ASP A 73 -10.01 -1.77 17.61
CA ASP A 73 -9.98 -2.65 18.77
C ASP A 73 -9.12 -3.90 18.53
N GLY A 74 -9.02 -4.77 19.55
CA GLY A 74 -8.22 -5.98 19.52
C GLY A 74 -6.70 -5.78 19.69
N PRO A 75 -5.92 -6.88 19.59
CA PRO A 75 -4.46 -6.85 19.68
C PRO A 75 -3.85 -5.93 18.63
N GLU A 76 -2.85 -5.14 19.02
CA GLU A 76 -2.24 -4.10 18.19
C GLU A 76 -1.70 -4.67 16.88
N GLU A 77 -1.03 -5.82 16.94
CA GLU A 77 -0.43 -6.53 15.81
C GLU A 77 -1.46 -7.03 14.78
N LEU A 78 -2.74 -7.14 15.16
CA LEU A 78 -3.83 -7.58 14.27
C LEU A 78 -4.67 -6.42 13.72
N ARG A 79 -4.46 -5.18 14.20
CA ARG A 79 -5.19 -4.02 13.67
C ARG A 79 -4.98 -3.78 12.18
N PRO A 80 -3.78 -3.99 11.59
CA PRO A 80 -3.56 -3.83 10.16
C PRO A 80 -4.40 -4.73 9.26
N VAL A 81 -4.98 -5.81 9.80
CA VAL A 81 -5.87 -6.70 9.04
C VAL A 81 -7.09 -5.94 8.51
N GLY A 82 -7.56 -4.91 9.24
CA GLY A 82 -8.68 -4.06 8.81
C GLY A 82 -8.44 -3.36 7.47
N GLU A 83 -7.21 -2.92 7.20
CA GLU A 83 -6.85 -2.29 5.92
C GLU A 83 -6.99 -3.29 4.77
N VAL A 84 -6.50 -4.52 4.95
CA VAL A 84 -6.61 -5.57 3.94
C VAL A 84 -8.07 -5.95 3.69
N GLU A 85 -8.89 -6.06 4.73
CA GLU A 85 -10.34 -6.31 4.61
C GLU A 85 -11.05 -5.17 3.85
N TYR A 86 -10.65 -3.93 4.09
CA TYR A 86 -11.20 -2.76 3.42
C TYR A 86 -10.83 -2.74 1.94
N VAL A 87 -9.54 -2.90 1.63
CA VAL A 87 -9.04 -2.89 0.25
C VAL A 87 -9.56 -4.08 -0.56
N GLN A 88 -9.75 -5.25 0.05
CA GLN A 88 -10.41 -6.38 -0.61
C GLN A 88 -11.79 -5.98 -1.17
N LYS A 89 -12.59 -5.25 -0.39
CA LYS A 89 -13.93 -4.79 -0.83
C LYS A 89 -13.82 -3.83 -2.02
N LEU A 90 -12.87 -2.88 -1.98
CA LEU A 90 -12.62 -1.97 -3.11
C LEU A 90 -12.17 -2.72 -4.36
N ALA A 91 -11.30 -3.73 -4.20
CA ALA A 91 -10.81 -4.54 -5.30
C ALA A 91 -11.93 -5.36 -5.97
N ASP A 92 -12.88 -5.87 -5.17
CA ASP A 92 -14.04 -6.60 -5.67
C ASP A 92 -15.06 -5.65 -6.34
N GLU A 93 -15.26 -4.45 -5.80
CA GLU A 93 -16.08 -3.42 -6.43
C GLU A 93 -15.48 -2.98 -7.78
N SER A 94 -14.18 -2.70 -7.85
CA SER A 94 -13.47 -2.43 -9.12
C SER A 94 -13.65 -3.57 -10.12
N SER A 95 -13.61 -4.82 -9.66
CA SER A 95 -13.75 -6.01 -10.49
C SER A 95 -15.12 -6.15 -11.16
N SER A 96 -16.13 -5.38 -10.73
CA SER A 96 -17.45 -5.31 -11.39
C SER A 96 -17.41 -4.59 -12.74
N GLY A 97 -16.34 -3.83 -13.03
CA GLY A 97 -16.21 -3.00 -14.23
C GLY A 97 -16.80 -1.60 -14.12
N THR A 98 -17.43 -1.25 -12.99
CA THR A 98 -18.05 0.07 -12.75
C THR A 98 -17.04 1.23 -12.88
N TYR A 99 -15.76 0.97 -12.62
CA TYR A 99 -14.67 1.96 -12.63
C TYR A 99 -13.76 1.85 -13.86
N GLY A 100 -14.24 1.22 -14.92
CA GLY A 100 -13.48 0.95 -16.13
C GLY A 100 -12.89 -0.47 -16.17
N PRO A 101 -12.11 -0.78 -17.22
CA PRO A 101 -11.64 -2.14 -17.50
C PRO A 101 -10.47 -2.59 -16.61
N ALA A 102 -9.83 -1.67 -15.89
CA ALA A 102 -8.69 -1.98 -15.04
C ALA A 102 -9.10 -2.69 -13.74
N ARG A 103 -8.22 -3.56 -13.24
CA ARG A 103 -8.38 -4.28 -11.98
C ARG A 103 -7.63 -3.55 -10.87
N ALA A 104 -8.31 -2.68 -10.13
CA ALA A 104 -7.70 -2.01 -8.98
C ALA A 104 -7.34 -3.03 -7.89
N ALA A 105 -6.18 -2.85 -7.26
CA ALA A 105 -5.65 -3.72 -6.21
C ALA A 105 -5.73 -5.21 -6.60
N ALA A 106 -5.22 -5.54 -7.80
CA ALA A 106 -5.07 -6.92 -8.25
C ALA A 106 -4.17 -7.74 -7.31
N ALA A 107 -3.25 -7.07 -6.60
CA ALA A 107 -2.55 -7.58 -5.43
C ALA A 107 -2.58 -6.55 -4.28
N ILE A 108 -2.47 -7.05 -3.05
CA ILE A 108 -2.47 -6.27 -1.81
C ILE A 108 -1.20 -6.58 -1.03
N ILE A 109 -0.46 -5.53 -0.69
CA ILE A 109 0.68 -5.55 0.22
C ILE A 109 0.22 -4.87 1.53
N GLY A 110 -0.02 -5.66 2.57
CA GLY A 110 -0.50 -5.20 3.88
C GLY A 110 0.64 -4.77 4.81
N ARG A 111 0.38 -4.74 6.13
CA ARG A 111 1.40 -4.43 7.15
C ARG A 111 1.44 -5.51 8.23
N ALA A 112 2.65 -5.94 8.59
CA ALA A 112 2.94 -6.72 9.78
C ALA A 112 4.26 -6.26 10.41
N ASP A 113 4.36 -6.30 11.74
CA ASP A 113 5.63 -6.01 12.42
C ASP A 113 6.54 -7.25 12.43
N LEU A 114 7.53 -7.28 11.55
CA LEU A 114 8.50 -8.38 11.48
C LEU A 114 9.38 -8.48 12.74
N LYS A 115 9.46 -7.43 13.59
CA LYS A 115 10.21 -7.47 14.85
C LYS A 115 9.60 -8.45 15.87
N LEU A 116 8.38 -8.93 15.63
CA LEU A 116 7.75 -10.02 16.39
C LEU A 116 8.48 -11.36 16.23
N GLY A 117 9.40 -11.49 15.27
CA GLY A 117 10.09 -12.73 14.99
C GLY A 117 9.10 -13.81 14.53
N GLU A 118 9.27 -15.04 15.02
CA GLU A 118 8.39 -16.16 14.67
C GLU A 118 6.92 -15.91 15.04
N ARG A 119 6.65 -15.05 16.04
CA ARG A 119 5.29 -14.69 16.44
C ARG A 119 4.54 -13.85 15.40
N VAL A 120 5.16 -13.47 14.29
CA VAL A 120 4.47 -12.78 13.19
C VAL A 120 3.55 -13.72 12.40
N ARG A 121 3.77 -15.05 12.47
CA ARG A 121 3.01 -16.03 11.68
C ARG A 121 1.48 -15.88 11.79
N PRO A 122 0.86 -15.77 12.99
CA PRO A 122 -0.58 -15.61 13.10
C PRO A 122 -1.10 -14.31 12.49
N VAL A 123 -0.28 -13.25 12.47
CA VAL A 123 -0.63 -11.98 11.80
C VAL A 123 -0.66 -12.16 10.30
N LEU A 124 0.34 -12.84 9.72
CA LEU A 124 0.40 -13.13 8.29
C LEU A 124 -0.76 -14.05 7.84
N GLU A 125 -1.11 -15.05 8.66
CA GLU A 125 -2.27 -15.90 8.43
C GLU A 125 -3.58 -15.10 8.44
N ALA A 126 -3.74 -14.17 9.38
CA ALA A 126 -4.91 -13.30 9.45
C ALA A 126 -5.00 -12.35 8.24
N LEU A 127 -3.88 -11.77 7.79
CA LEU A 127 -3.83 -10.93 6.59
C LEU A 127 -4.17 -11.73 5.33
N GLN A 128 -3.66 -12.95 5.19
CA GLN A 128 -4.03 -13.84 4.10
C GLN A 128 -5.52 -14.20 4.14
N ALA A 129 -6.08 -14.49 5.32
CA ALA A 129 -7.50 -14.80 5.47
C ALA A 129 -8.40 -13.60 5.11
N ALA A 130 -7.97 -12.38 5.39
CA ALA A 130 -8.68 -11.15 5.01
C ALA A 130 -8.74 -10.91 3.49
N SER A 131 -7.74 -11.39 2.75
CA SER A 131 -7.71 -11.32 1.29
C SER A 131 -7.06 -12.58 0.69
N PRO A 132 -7.79 -13.71 0.65
CA PRO A 132 -7.21 -15.01 0.27
C PRO A 132 -6.77 -15.06 -1.19
N ASN A 133 -7.38 -14.22 -2.03
CA ASN A 133 -7.12 -14.17 -3.47
C ASN A 133 -6.13 -13.06 -3.88
N ARG A 134 -5.93 -11.99 -3.09
CA ARG A 134 -5.12 -10.83 -3.49
C ARG A 134 -3.97 -10.49 -2.54
N PHE A 135 -3.96 -10.96 -1.30
CA PHE A 135 -2.82 -10.73 -0.40
C PHE A 135 -1.56 -11.40 -0.95
N ARG A 136 -0.46 -10.62 -1.08
CA ARG A 136 0.82 -11.11 -1.61
C ARG A 136 2.02 -10.82 -0.72
N GLY A 137 1.84 -10.05 0.35
CA GLY A 137 2.90 -9.79 1.30
C GLY A 137 2.69 -8.53 2.12
N ILE A 138 3.76 -8.03 2.70
CA ILE A 138 3.70 -6.87 3.59
C ILE A 138 4.72 -5.81 3.21
N ARG A 139 4.39 -4.57 3.52
CA ARG A 139 5.36 -3.49 3.63
C ARG A 139 5.76 -3.31 5.07
N HIS A 140 7.06 -3.12 5.30
CA HIS A 140 7.58 -2.64 6.56
C HIS A 140 8.38 -1.35 6.33
N SER A 141 7.78 -0.18 6.58
CA SER A 141 8.54 1.07 6.59
C SER A 141 9.51 1.06 7.77
N VAL A 142 10.80 1.15 7.47
CA VAL A 142 11.92 1.09 8.43
C VAL A 142 12.80 2.35 8.35
N GLY A 143 12.24 3.48 7.94
CA GLY A 143 12.98 4.74 7.81
C GLY A 143 13.54 5.23 9.16
N TRP A 144 14.86 5.39 9.23
CA TRP A 144 15.58 5.97 10.36
C TRP A 144 16.73 6.84 9.83
N ASP A 145 16.97 7.96 10.48
CA ASP A 145 18.07 8.87 10.19
C ASP A 145 18.54 9.53 11.49
N PRO A 146 19.85 9.78 11.69
CA PRO A 146 20.32 10.51 12.87
C PRO A 146 19.93 12.00 12.88
N SER A 147 19.51 12.57 11.74
CA SER A 147 19.08 13.96 11.64
C SER A 147 17.72 14.18 12.30
N PRO A 148 17.59 15.16 13.22
CA PRO A 148 16.30 15.48 13.84
C PRO A 148 15.30 16.14 12.88
N GLU A 149 15.72 16.51 11.68
CA GLU A 149 14.85 17.10 10.65
C GLU A 149 14.07 16.04 9.87
N VAL A 150 14.46 14.77 9.98
CA VAL A 150 13.84 13.65 9.27
C VAL A 150 12.92 12.92 10.25
N VAL A 151 11.72 12.57 9.77
CA VAL A 151 10.75 11.81 10.58
C VAL A 151 11.31 10.42 10.86
N ASP A 152 11.64 10.15 12.12
CA ASP A 152 11.99 8.81 12.57
C ASP A 152 10.75 7.90 12.54
N ARG A 153 10.86 6.76 11.84
CA ARG A 153 9.77 5.79 11.68
C ARG A 153 10.10 4.43 12.27
N GLU A 154 11.35 4.18 12.69
CA GLU A 154 11.80 2.88 13.17
C GLU A 154 13.18 2.94 13.85
N ILE A 155 13.52 1.93 14.66
CA ILE A 155 14.85 1.83 15.29
C ILE A 155 16.00 1.75 14.27
N GLN A 156 17.17 2.27 14.65
CA GLN A 156 18.42 2.12 13.89
C GLN A 156 18.74 0.64 13.60
N GLY A 157 19.01 0.32 12.34
CA GLY A 157 19.46 -1.01 11.93
C GLY A 157 18.40 -2.11 12.09
N ALA A 158 17.11 -1.75 12.02
CA ALA A 158 16.00 -2.67 12.23
C ALA A 158 16.11 -3.94 11.39
N LEU A 159 16.51 -3.81 10.12
CA LEU A 159 16.70 -4.92 9.16
C LEU A 159 17.78 -5.93 9.60
N ALA A 160 18.74 -5.49 10.42
CA ALA A 160 19.84 -6.34 10.89
C ALA A 160 19.51 -7.08 12.20
N THR A 161 18.45 -6.69 12.90
CA THR A 161 18.07 -7.32 14.17
C THR A 161 17.65 -8.78 13.99
N ASP A 162 17.97 -9.62 14.98
CA ASP A 162 17.61 -11.05 14.94
C ASP A 162 16.09 -11.25 14.87
N GLY A 163 15.33 -10.41 15.59
CA GLY A 163 13.86 -10.42 15.57
C GLY A 163 13.30 -10.16 14.17
N TYR A 164 13.74 -9.08 13.51
CA TYR A 164 13.30 -8.76 12.15
C TYR A 164 13.66 -9.87 11.16
N ARG A 165 14.90 -10.38 11.22
CA ARG A 165 15.35 -11.48 10.34
C ARG A 165 14.57 -12.77 10.57
N ALA A 166 14.23 -13.09 11.81
CA ALA A 166 13.37 -14.24 12.13
C ALA A 166 11.96 -14.05 11.55
N GLY A 167 11.36 -12.87 11.69
CA GLY A 167 10.05 -12.57 11.09
C GLY A 167 10.09 -12.60 9.56
N ALA A 168 11.15 -12.07 8.95
CA ALA A 168 11.35 -12.11 7.49
C ALA A 168 11.50 -13.54 6.96
N ARG A 169 12.12 -14.45 7.72
CA ARG A 169 12.17 -15.88 7.37
C ARG A 169 10.78 -16.49 7.35
N VAL A 170 9.96 -16.24 8.37
CA VAL A 170 8.56 -16.71 8.40
C VAL A 170 7.77 -16.18 7.20
N LEU A 171 7.91 -14.89 6.88
CA LEU A 171 7.27 -14.28 5.71
C LEU A 171 7.67 -15.01 4.41
N ALA A 172 8.97 -15.26 4.21
CA ALA A 172 9.50 -15.96 3.05
C ALA A 172 9.06 -17.43 2.99
N GLU A 173 9.06 -18.15 4.13
CA GLU A 173 8.57 -19.53 4.23
C GLU A 173 7.09 -19.65 3.85
N MET A 174 6.29 -18.63 4.14
CA MET A 174 4.88 -18.55 3.73
C MET A 174 4.70 -18.11 2.25
N GLY A 175 5.79 -17.81 1.54
CA GLY A 175 5.77 -17.41 0.13
C GLY A 175 5.32 -15.96 -0.10
N PHE A 176 5.40 -15.11 0.91
CA PHE A 176 4.99 -13.71 0.83
C PHE A 176 6.14 -12.76 0.51
N LEU A 177 5.81 -11.65 -0.13
CA LEU A 177 6.75 -10.58 -0.51
C LEU A 177 7.01 -9.62 0.66
N LEU A 178 8.24 -9.10 0.70
CA LEU A 178 8.61 -7.97 1.54
C LEU A 178 8.82 -6.74 0.66
N GLU A 179 8.02 -5.70 0.89
CA GLU A 179 8.26 -4.35 0.36
C GLU A 179 8.82 -3.48 1.50
N ASN A 180 9.84 -2.67 1.22
CA ASN A 180 10.50 -1.86 2.23
C ASN A 180 10.60 -0.41 1.76
N SER A 181 10.05 0.48 2.58
CA SER A 181 10.38 1.91 2.54
C SER A 181 11.42 2.20 3.61
N LEU A 182 12.60 2.62 3.19
CA LEU A 182 13.75 2.85 4.06
C LEU A 182 14.45 4.16 3.70
N TYR A 183 15.26 4.67 4.64
CA TYR A 183 16.18 5.77 4.38
C TYR A 183 17.58 5.20 4.12
N PHE A 184 18.42 5.97 3.43
CA PHE A 184 19.80 5.57 3.11
C PHE A 184 20.61 5.00 4.29
N PRO A 185 20.46 5.48 5.55
CA PRO A 185 21.23 4.94 6.68
C PRO A 185 20.84 3.54 7.20
N GLN A 186 19.78 2.91 6.64
CA GLN A 186 19.27 1.60 7.08
C GLN A 186 19.82 0.42 6.29
#